data_AF-A0A1M7CK96-F1
#
_entry.id   AF-A0A1M7CK96-F1
#
_cell.length_a   1.000
_cell.length_b   1.000
_cell.length_c   1.000
_cell.angle_alpha   90.00
_cell.angle_beta   90.00
_cell.angle_gamma   90.00
#
_symmetry.space_group_name_H-M   'P 1'
#
loop_
_entity.id
_entity.type
_entity.pdbx_description
1 polymer ?
#
loop_
_entity_poly.entity_id
_entity_poly.type
_entity_poly.pdbx_seq_one_letter_code
_entity_poly.pdbx_strand_id
1 'polypeptide(L)'
;MKKNVYLFSFLAMSLFTFCDNNDDTSNDNQAKENNIEINSDVTSLNKRLDLTNSGVITITNASTSKLLKSTQATTDLPLVQIAEINPPTDSNGRTLQANHVAVNGNYAYVAYTMRGDVYSGAIDVIDVSDPYKPKLITSALIANTDITSLTYSNGNLIIAGATDIDKDATLTNPSIVINMQLSSGLLTDKYTINNLEGKVTTDVAANSSSYFAVTGDAGNLYKISSSSKAIAGKAQLADLRSVAVSGDKIVTLSGTKGVNIYNESSLALQKSFTTSTDVSGAKRTMDFDGTKLLVSEGYNGLGVYDINSGSKLQTIGLTTAGEDNVTNAVSVNDGYAFVANGAAGLNVYQSGSQLSLVGTVGITGSSNYVKSSGNYIYVASGKGGLKIIKMEKPNTTFANCSNYGTYNQGQNLILNSNEVKSYSGSTAISSVIVNSGGILTHCGSISIQNTLILNSGGTFNMRGTLAQGKYQQQNPTELIINSNATLQIEGSVVIWGDLRLNSGAKINFIGNDSSITIYGKVTKNSGVTITGNYKDTENKLK
;
A
#
# COMPACT_ATOMS: atom_id res chain seq x y z
N MET A 1 23.72 -16.69 -76.93
CA MET A 1 24.46 -16.53 -75.65
C MET A 1 24.77 -15.06 -75.45
N LYS A 2 24.32 -14.50 -74.31
CA LYS A 2 24.85 -13.34 -73.55
C LYS A 2 25.10 -12.02 -74.31
N LYS A 3 24.71 -10.83 -73.85
CA LYS A 3 24.03 -10.33 -72.63
C LYS A 3 23.94 -8.80 -72.83
N ASN A 4 22.87 -8.20 -72.30
CA ASN A 4 22.84 -6.91 -71.59
C ASN A 4 23.14 -5.63 -72.40
N VAL A 5 22.57 -4.45 -72.17
CA VAL A 5 21.61 -3.87 -71.22
C VAL A 5 21.28 -2.51 -71.84
N TYR A 6 20.01 -2.08 -71.87
CA TYR A 6 19.67 -0.68 -72.16
C TYR A 6 19.08 -0.02 -70.91
N LEU A 7 19.78 1.02 -70.50
CA LEU A 7 19.44 2.01 -69.49
C LEU A 7 18.40 2.96 -70.09
N PHE A 8 17.25 3.15 -69.44
CA PHE A 8 16.35 4.27 -69.74
C PHE A 8 15.91 4.95 -68.45
N SER A 9 16.28 6.21 -68.35
CA SER A 9 15.78 7.22 -67.44
C SER A 9 14.32 7.54 -67.76
N PHE A 10 13.44 7.74 -66.77
CA PHE A 10 12.32 8.67 -66.93
C PHE A 10 11.84 9.30 -65.61
N LEU A 11 12.05 10.61 -65.58
CA LEU A 11 11.31 11.74 -65.03
C LEU A 11 9.94 11.54 -64.33
N ALA A 12 9.76 12.43 -63.35
CA ALA A 12 8.65 12.68 -62.43
C ALA A 12 7.22 12.76 -63.02
N MET A 13 6.23 12.40 -62.19
CA MET A 13 4.93 13.10 -62.12
C MET A 13 4.25 12.86 -60.76
N SER A 14 3.95 13.94 -60.04
CA SER A 14 3.09 13.97 -58.86
C SER A 14 1.62 13.91 -59.24
N LEU A 15 0.85 13.01 -58.62
CA LEU A 15 -0.61 13.08 -58.56
C LEU A 15 -1.08 12.62 -57.18
N PHE A 16 -1.75 13.52 -56.46
CA PHE A 16 -2.53 13.21 -55.27
C PHE A 16 -3.79 12.46 -55.68
N THR A 17 -4.01 11.28 -55.09
CA THR A 17 -5.34 10.68 -54.98
C THR A 17 -5.48 10.09 -53.58
N PHE A 18 -6.35 10.72 -52.79
CA PHE A 18 -6.99 10.14 -51.61
C PHE A 18 -7.77 8.90 -52.05
N CYS A 19 -7.49 7.75 -51.45
CA CYS A 19 -8.50 6.72 -51.20
C CYS A 19 -8.09 5.90 -49.98
N ASP A 20 -9.06 5.81 -49.10
CA ASP A 20 -9.13 5.12 -47.81
C ASP A 20 -8.73 3.65 -47.93
N ASN A 21 -7.89 3.17 -47.02
CA ASN A 21 -7.83 1.76 -46.66
C ASN A 21 -7.29 1.65 -45.23
N ASN A 22 -8.22 1.33 -44.34
CA ASN A 22 -7.98 0.81 -43.01
C ASN A 22 -6.94 -0.29 -43.05
N ASP A 23 -5.82 -0.07 -42.37
CA ASP A 23 -5.06 -1.11 -41.69
C ASP A 23 -4.42 -0.45 -40.45
N ASP A 24 -5.26 -0.27 -39.44
CA ASP A 24 -4.83 -0.18 -38.04
C ASP A 24 -4.14 -1.50 -37.67
N THR A 25 -2.82 -1.52 -37.80
CA THR A 25 -1.99 -2.40 -36.99
C THR A 25 -1.08 -1.51 -36.16
N SER A 26 -1.59 -1.16 -34.98
CA SER A 26 -0.80 -0.59 -33.91
C SER A 26 0.44 -1.44 -33.67
N ASN A 27 1.61 -0.83 -33.80
CA ASN A 27 2.89 -1.37 -33.36
C ASN A 27 2.87 -1.66 -31.85
N ASP A 28 2.39 -2.85 -31.47
CA ASP A 28 2.68 -3.47 -30.17
C ASP A 28 4.09 -4.04 -30.21
N ASN A 29 5.09 -3.16 -30.10
CA ASN A 29 6.45 -3.56 -29.77
C ASN A 29 6.50 -3.97 -28.28
N GLN A 30 5.89 -5.11 -27.95
CA GLN A 30 6.18 -5.82 -26.72
C GLN A 30 7.61 -6.37 -26.83
N ALA A 31 8.52 -5.87 -26.00
CA ALA A 31 9.87 -6.43 -25.92
C ALA A 31 9.78 -7.89 -25.43
N LYS A 32 9.88 -8.85 -26.37
CA LYS A 32 10.05 -10.28 -26.09
C LYS A 32 11.53 -10.66 -25.97
N GLU A 33 12.33 -9.76 -25.39
CA GLU A 33 13.70 -10.11 -25.04
C GLU A 33 13.77 -10.40 -23.54
N ASN A 34 14.27 -11.58 -23.17
CA ASN A 34 14.73 -11.92 -21.83
C ASN A 34 13.67 -12.19 -20.73
N ASN A 35 12.59 -12.91 -21.04
CA ASN A 35 11.61 -13.46 -20.07
C ASN A 35 10.82 -12.41 -19.24
N ILE A 36 10.95 -11.11 -19.51
CA ILE A 36 10.18 -10.03 -18.87
C ILE A 36 9.24 -9.42 -19.90
N GLU A 37 7.92 -9.55 -19.67
CA GLU A 37 6.87 -8.96 -20.50
C GLU A 37 6.25 -7.77 -19.77
N ILE A 38 6.49 -6.55 -20.25
CA ILE A 38 5.98 -5.31 -19.65
C ILE A 38 4.72 -4.86 -20.37
N ASN A 39 3.61 -4.82 -19.64
CA ASN A 39 2.34 -4.24 -20.08
C ASN A 39 2.17 -2.84 -19.47
N SER A 40 1.86 -1.85 -20.32
CA SER A 40 1.54 -0.47 -19.92
C SER A 40 0.17 0.01 -20.43
N ASP A 41 -0.69 -0.89 -20.92
CA ASP A 41 -2.09 -0.58 -21.22
C ASP A 41 -2.87 -0.42 -19.90
N VAL A 42 -2.93 0.82 -19.45
CA VAL A 42 -3.65 1.25 -18.26
C VAL A 42 -5.12 0.78 -18.30
N THR A 43 -5.78 0.75 -19.46
CA THR A 43 -7.19 0.34 -19.53
C THR A 43 -7.37 -1.13 -19.20
N SER A 44 -6.54 -2.00 -19.78
CA SER A 44 -6.54 -3.43 -19.47
C SER A 44 -6.13 -3.70 -18.02
N LEU A 45 -5.05 -3.06 -17.57
CA LEU A 45 -4.51 -3.24 -16.22
C LEU A 45 -5.51 -2.85 -15.14
N ASN A 46 -6.20 -1.72 -15.29
CA ASN A 46 -7.15 -1.24 -14.28
C ASN A 46 -8.44 -2.06 -14.20
N LYS A 47 -8.65 -3.08 -15.05
CA LYS A 47 -9.65 -4.13 -14.80
C LYS A 47 -9.33 -4.98 -13.57
N ARG A 48 -8.07 -4.98 -13.11
CA ARG A 48 -7.65 -5.63 -11.86
C ARG A 48 -7.91 -4.78 -10.62
N LEU A 49 -8.26 -3.49 -10.75
CA LEU A 49 -8.72 -2.70 -9.61
C LEU A 49 -10.07 -3.23 -9.14
N ASP A 50 -10.18 -3.50 -7.84
CA ASP A 50 -11.41 -3.90 -7.19
C ASP A 50 -11.75 -2.93 -6.05
N LEU A 51 -12.94 -2.34 -6.13
CA LEU A 51 -13.44 -1.40 -5.13
C LEU A 51 -14.43 -2.05 -4.14
N THR A 52 -14.77 -3.33 -4.29
CA THR A 52 -15.82 -4.03 -3.53
C THR A 52 -15.71 -3.86 -2.02
N ASN A 53 -14.49 -3.91 -1.48
CA ASN A 53 -14.22 -3.74 -0.03
C ASN A 53 -13.82 -2.32 0.38
N SER A 54 -13.87 -1.36 -0.55
CA SER A 54 -13.41 0.01 -0.32
C SER A 54 -14.38 0.82 0.55
N GLY A 55 -13.83 1.85 1.17
CA GLY A 55 -14.52 2.73 2.12
C GLY A 55 -13.88 2.74 3.49
N VAL A 56 -14.55 3.41 4.42
CA VAL A 56 -14.06 3.59 5.79
C VAL A 56 -13.92 2.24 6.49
N ILE A 57 -12.75 1.96 7.03
CA ILE A 57 -12.46 0.74 7.80
C ILE A 57 -12.22 1.10 9.26
N THR A 58 -12.64 0.22 10.17
CA THR A 58 -12.49 0.42 11.61
C THR A 58 -11.30 -0.37 12.15
N ILE A 59 -10.73 0.13 13.23
CA ILE A 59 -9.78 -0.59 14.06
C ILE A 59 -10.58 -1.11 15.26
N THR A 60 -10.53 -2.42 15.48
CA THR A 60 -11.31 -3.08 16.53
C THR A 60 -10.41 -3.67 17.60
N ASN A 61 -10.75 -3.41 18.86
CA ASN A 61 -10.13 -4.04 20.03
C ASN A 61 -10.84 -5.36 20.38
N ALA A 62 -10.99 -6.24 19.39
CA ALA A 62 -11.51 -7.57 19.60
C ALA A 62 -10.35 -8.57 19.52
N SER A 63 -9.96 -9.12 20.68
CA SER A 63 -9.47 -10.50 20.68
C SER A 63 -10.56 -11.36 20.05
N THR A 64 -10.20 -12.31 19.21
CA THR A 64 -11.02 -13.13 18.31
C THR A 64 -12.12 -14.01 18.95
N SER A 65 -12.66 -13.67 20.12
CA SER A 65 -13.84 -14.30 20.70
C SER A 65 -15.11 -13.58 20.23
N LYS A 66 -15.87 -14.22 19.32
CA LYS A 66 -17.32 -14.00 19.21
C LYS A 66 -17.90 -14.05 20.62
N LEU A 67 -18.69 -13.03 20.99
CA LEU A 67 -19.24 -12.79 22.34
C LEU A 67 -18.28 -12.05 23.25
N LEU A 68 -18.23 -10.73 23.11
CA LEU A 68 -18.23 -9.75 24.21
C LEU A 68 -18.40 -8.37 23.54
N LYS A 69 -19.45 -7.62 23.91
CA LYS A 69 -19.58 -6.20 23.55
C LYS A 69 -18.43 -5.46 24.25
N SER A 70 -17.29 -5.33 23.59
CA SER A 70 -16.25 -4.43 24.08
C SER A 70 -16.69 -3.00 23.79
N THR A 71 -16.61 -2.14 24.80
CA THR A 71 -16.61 -0.70 24.64
C THR A 71 -15.38 -0.33 23.83
N GLN A 72 -15.51 -0.33 22.50
CA GLN A 72 -14.43 0.05 21.59
C GLN A 72 -14.11 1.53 21.82
N ALA A 73 -12.89 1.79 22.27
CA ALA A 73 -12.33 3.14 22.35
C ALA A 73 -12.30 3.77 20.95
N THR A 74 -12.55 5.07 20.87
CA THR A 74 -12.29 5.87 19.67
C THR A 74 -10.80 5.80 19.35
N THR A 75 -10.44 5.59 18.09
CA THR A 75 -9.03 5.63 17.65
C THR A 75 -8.77 6.94 16.91
N ASP A 76 -7.62 7.55 17.19
CA ASP A 76 -7.15 8.76 16.50
C ASP A 76 -6.51 8.44 15.13
N LEU A 77 -6.79 7.26 14.56
CA LEU A 77 -6.27 6.80 13.27
C LEU A 77 -7.43 6.45 12.32
N PRO A 78 -8.03 7.43 11.63
CA PRO A 78 -9.09 7.19 10.68
C PRO A 78 -8.49 6.59 9.41
N LEU A 79 -9.04 5.46 8.99
CA LEU A 79 -8.55 4.66 7.87
C LEU A 79 -9.62 4.48 6.80
N VAL A 80 -9.19 4.50 5.54
CA VAL A 80 -10.02 4.26 4.37
C VAL A 80 -9.32 3.25 3.47
N GLN A 81 -9.94 2.10 3.20
CA GLN A 81 -9.45 1.23 2.12
C GLN A 81 -9.89 1.85 0.80
N ILE A 82 -8.94 2.21 -0.07
CA ILE A 82 -9.26 2.96 -1.29
C ILE A 82 -9.32 2.07 -2.54
N ALA A 83 -8.64 0.93 -2.52
CA ALA A 83 -8.72 -0.09 -3.57
C ALA A 83 -8.09 -1.41 -3.12
N GLU A 84 -8.44 -2.47 -3.83
CA GLU A 84 -7.66 -3.70 -3.94
C GLU A 84 -7.13 -3.86 -5.37
N ILE A 85 -5.96 -4.46 -5.54
CA ILE A 85 -5.42 -4.86 -6.84
C ILE A 85 -5.43 -6.38 -6.90
N ASN A 86 -6.25 -6.95 -7.79
CA ASN A 86 -6.23 -8.38 -8.05
C ASN A 86 -4.87 -8.80 -8.64
N PRO A 87 -4.31 -9.94 -8.21
CA PRO A 87 -3.00 -10.38 -8.67
C PRO A 87 -3.00 -10.67 -10.18
N PRO A 88 -1.85 -10.49 -10.86
CA PRO A 88 -1.67 -11.02 -12.21
C PRO A 88 -1.76 -12.55 -12.24
N THR A 89 -2.14 -13.07 -13.40
CA THR A 89 -2.01 -14.48 -13.76
C THR A 89 -0.87 -14.65 -14.75
N ASP A 90 -0.12 -15.74 -14.63
CA ASP A 90 0.89 -16.08 -15.62
C ASP A 90 0.29 -16.58 -16.96
N SER A 91 1.16 -16.90 -17.92
CA SER A 91 0.76 -17.41 -19.24
C SER A 91 0.02 -18.75 -19.22
N ASN A 92 0.06 -19.48 -18.10
CA ASN A 92 -0.67 -20.73 -17.90
C ASN A 92 -1.97 -20.53 -17.11
N GLY A 93 -2.38 -19.28 -16.85
CA GLY A 93 -3.60 -18.94 -16.11
C GLY A 93 -3.49 -19.12 -14.59
N ARG A 94 -2.27 -19.26 -14.05
CA ARG A 94 -2.04 -19.46 -12.61
C ARG A 94 -1.90 -18.11 -11.91
N THR A 95 -2.67 -17.92 -10.84
CA THR A 95 -2.64 -16.68 -10.04
C THR A 95 -1.38 -16.57 -9.19
N LEU A 96 -0.66 -15.46 -9.33
CA LEU A 96 0.52 -15.14 -8.53
C LEU A 96 0.16 -14.58 -7.14
N GLN A 97 1.09 -14.62 -6.20
CA GLN A 97 0.87 -14.18 -4.82
C GLN A 97 1.62 -12.89 -4.53
N ALA A 98 0.90 -11.83 -4.14
CA ALA A 98 1.53 -10.60 -3.67
C ALA A 98 2.27 -10.88 -2.35
N ASN A 99 3.57 -10.59 -2.31
CA ASN A 99 4.43 -10.95 -1.18
C ASN A 99 5.34 -9.82 -0.66
N HIS A 100 5.58 -8.75 -1.43
CA HIS A 100 6.39 -7.60 -0.96
C HIS A 100 5.91 -6.30 -1.62
N VAL A 101 6.11 -5.17 -0.94
CA VAL A 101 5.86 -3.82 -1.47
C VAL A 101 7.01 -2.88 -1.13
N ALA A 102 7.51 -2.12 -2.11
CA ALA A 102 8.32 -0.93 -1.89
C ALA A 102 7.59 0.31 -2.41
N VAL A 103 7.96 1.48 -1.88
CA VAL A 103 7.30 2.75 -2.20
C VAL A 103 8.35 3.81 -2.49
N ASN A 104 8.12 4.60 -3.54
CA ASN A 104 8.89 5.80 -3.83
C ASN A 104 7.96 6.92 -4.30
N GLY A 105 7.84 7.99 -3.52
CA GLY A 105 6.89 9.06 -3.79
C GLY A 105 5.45 8.54 -3.92
N ASN A 106 4.84 8.77 -5.09
CA ASN A 106 3.47 8.33 -5.39
C ASN A 106 3.38 6.92 -5.98
N TYR A 107 4.52 6.21 -6.14
CA TYR A 107 4.53 4.88 -6.73
C TYR A 107 4.73 3.80 -5.67
N ALA A 108 3.84 2.80 -5.69
CA ALA A 108 4.01 1.54 -4.99
C ALA A 108 4.39 0.45 -6.00
N TYR A 109 5.47 -0.27 -5.71
CA TYR A 109 5.98 -1.41 -6.48
C TYR A 109 5.60 -2.68 -5.73
N VAL A 110 4.90 -3.61 -6.37
CA VAL A 110 4.42 -4.85 -5.72
C VAL A 110 5.11 -6.04 -6.35
N ALA A 111 5.78 -6.84 -5.53
CA ALA A 111 6.36 -8.10 -5.96
C ALA A 111 5.34 -9.24 -5.85
N TYR A 112 5.39 -10.12 -6.84
CA TYR A 112 4.60 -11.35 -6.87
C TYR A 112 5.48 -12.58 -7.11
N THR A 113 5.15 -13.66 -6.40
CA THR A 113 5.79 -14.98 -6.49
C THR A 113 4.77 -16.08 -6.76
N MET A 114 5.18 -17.15 -7.43
CA MET A 114 4.41 -18.39 -7.53
C MET A 114 4.69 -19.27 -6.31
N ARG A 115 3.65 -19.87 -5.72
CA ARG A 115 3.83 -20.82 -4.62
C ARG A 115 4.06 -22.23 -5.16
N GLY A 116 5.07 -22.90 -4.64
CA GLY A 116 5.39 -24.28 -4.96
C GLY A 116 6.67 -24.37 -5.80
N ASP A 117 6.83 -25.47 -6.53
CA ASP A 117 8.08 -25.77 -7.24
C ASP A 117 8.23 -25.04 -8.57
N VAL A 118 7.16 -24.39 -9.06
CA VAL A 118 7.21 -23.69 -10.35
C VAL A 118 7.51 -22.22 -10.14
N TYR A 119 8.49 -21.71 -10.90
CA TYR A 119 8.90 -20.33 -10.88
C TYR A 119 8.04 -19.47 -11.82
N SER A 120 7.44 -18.41 -11.26
CA SER A 120 6.81 -17.35 -12.04
C SER A 120 6.56 -16.16 -11.15
N GLY A 121 6.82 -14.96 -11.67
CA GLY A 121 6.75 -13.75 -10.87
C GLY A 121 6.20 -12.60 -11.67
N ALA A 122 5.92 -11.52 -10.94
CA ALA A 122 5.50 -10.28 -11.55
C ALA A 122 5.87 -9.09 -10.69
N ILE A 123 5.83 -7.91 -11.31
CA ILE A 123 5.96 -6.63 -10.63
C ILE A 123 4.86 -5.71 -11.11
N ASP A 124 4.06 -5.19 -10.19
CA ASP A 124 3.13 -4.09 -10.49
C ASP A 124 3.67 -2.75 -10.04
N VAL A 125 3.32 -1.69 -10.77
CA VAL A 125 3.52 -0.31 -10.34
C VAL A 125 2.17 0.39 -10.28
N ILE A 126 1.88 0.95 -9.11
CA ILE A 126 0.61 1.61 -8.82
C ILE A 126 0.89 3.07 -8.49
N ASP A 127 0.21 3.97 -9.18
CA ASP A 127 0.18 5.40 -8.87
C ASP A 127 -0.91 5.69 -7.83
N VAL A 128 -0.53 6.31 -6.71
CA VAL A 128 -1.44 6.78 -5.66
C VAL A 128 -1.51 8.31 -5.57
N SER A 129 -1.11 9.03 -6.63
CA SER A 129 -1.16 10.49 -6.70
C SER A 129 -2.56 11.07 -6.47
N ASP A 130 -3.59 10.38 -6.95
CA ASP A 130 -4.98 10.63 -6.55
C ASP A 130 -5.28 9.85 -5.25
N PRO A 131 -5.61 10.55 -4.14
CA PRO A 131 -5.72 9.92 -2.83
C PRO A 131 -6.86 8.92 -2.68
N TYR A 132 -7.86 8.95 -3.57
CA TYR A 132 -9.00 8.03 -3.53
C TYR A 132 -9.15 7.21 -4.81
N LYS A 133 -8.34 7.48 -5.84
CA LYS A 133 -8.43 6.81 -7.15
C LYS A 133 -7.07 6.29 -7.63
N PRO A 134 -6.48 5.30 -6.95
CA PRO A 134 -5.20 4.73 -7.36
C PRO A 134 -5.31 4.10 -8.76
N LYS A 135 -4.20 4.04 -9.48
CA LYS A 135 -4.14 3.48 -10.83
C LYS A 135 -3.01 2.48 -10.96
N LEU A 136 -3.30 1.31 -11.48
CA LEU A 136 -2.27 0.37 -11.91
C LEU A 136 -1.75 0.81 -13.28
N ILE A 137 -0.50 1.26 -13.36
CA ILE A 137 0.03 1.96 -14.54
C ILE A 137 0.99 1.11 -15.37
N THR A 138 1.68 0.15 -14.76
CA THR A 138 2.46 -0.85 -15.48
C THR A 138 2.52 -2.15 -14.68
N SER A 139 2.64 -3.27 -15.39
CA SER A 139 2.81 -4.60 -14.81
C SER A 139 3.80 -5.38 -15.67
N ALA A 140 4.80 -5.97 -15.05
CA ALA A 140 5.77 -6.84 -15.71
C ALA A 140 5.54 -8.29 -15.28
N LEU A 141 5.24 -9.18 -16.21
CA LEU A 141 5.29 -10.63 -15.97
C LEU A 141 6.71 -11.13 -16.21
N ILE A 142 7.24 -11.91 -15.27
CA ILE A 142 8.60 -12.43 -15.31
C ILE A 142 8.51 -13.95 -15.30
N ALA A 143 8.66 -14.54 -16.49
CA ALA A 143 8.57 -15.97 -16.68
C ALA A 143 9.74 -16.69 -16.00
N ASN A 144 9.49 -17.89 -15.46
CA ASN A 144 10.50 -18.77 -14.87
C ASN A 144 11.29 -18.13 -13.71
N THR A 145 10.80 -17.05 -13.10
CA THR A 145 11.49 -16.34 -12.01
C THR A 145 10.49 -15.88 -10.96
N ASP A 146 10.70 -16.27 -9.71
CA ASP A 146 9.94 -15.75 -8.56
C ASP A 146 10.53 -14.44 -8.06
N ILE A 147 9.66 -13.48 -7.67
CA ILE A 147 10.09 -12.17 -7.15
C ILE A 147 9.77 -12.05 -5.66
N THR A 148 10.78 -12.18 -4.82
CA THR A 148 10.62 -12.34 -3.35
C THR A 148 10.58 -11.03 -2.58
N SER A 149 11.32 -10.02 -3.06
CA SER A 149 11.35 -8.66 -2.52
C SER A 149 11.83 -7.66 -3.57
N LEU A 150 11.65 -6.38 -3.27
CA LEU A 150 12.18 -5.31 -4.08
C LEU A 150 12.40 -4.04 -3.24
N THR A 151 13.30 -3.17 -3.69
CA THR A 151 13.48 -1.83 -3.11
C THR A 151 13.81 -0.83 -4.21
N TYR A 152 13.35 0.41 -4.04
CA TYR A 152 13.75 1.52 -4.90
C TYR A 152 15.06 2.14 -4.41
N SER A 153 15.98 2.46 -5.33
CA SER A 153 17.13 3.32 -5.06
C SER A 153 17.62 4.04 -6.31
N ASN A 154 17.78 5.36 -6.23
CA ASN A 154 18.41 6.21 -7.26
C ASN A 154 17.89 5.96 -8.69
N GLY A 155 16.58 5.94 -8.88
CA GLY A 155 15.98 5.70 -10.20
C GLY A 155 16.07 4.25 -10.69
N ASN A 156 16.44 3.31 -9.82
CA ASN A 156 16.45 1.88 -10.11
C ASN A 156 15.53 1.14 -9.15
N LEU A 157 14.97 0.03 -9.63
CA LEU A 157 14.32 -0.98 -8.82
C LEU A 157 15.31 -2.14 -8.65
N ILE A 158 15.68 -2.41 -7.40
CA ILE A 158 16.48 -3.58 -7.03
C ILE A 158 15.51 -4.68 -6.67
N ILE A 159 15.64 -5.83 -7.30
CA ILE A 159 14.64 -6.90 -7.28
C ILE A 159 15.35 -8.18 -6.85
N ALA A 160 14.88 -8.80 -5.78
CA ALA A 160 15.33 -10.10 -5.34
C ALA A 160 14.48 -11.20 -5.96
N GLY A 161 15.09 -12.32 -6.31
CA GLY A 161 14.34 -13.45 -6.83
C GLY A 161 15.11 -14.76 -6.88
N ALA A 162 14.44 -15.74 -7.47
CA ALA A 162 15.00 -17.02 -7.84
C ALA A 162 14.51 -17.41 -9.23
N THR A 163 15.41 -17.89 -10.10
CA THR A 163 15.11 -18.27 -11.48
C THR A 163 15.31 -19.77 -11.66
N ASP A 164 14.44 -20.39 -12.46
CA ASP A 164 14.54 -21.79 -12.85
C ASP A 164 15.82 -22.06 -13.65
N ILE A 165 16.77 -22.77 -13.02
CA ILE A 165 18.06 -23.11 -13.62
C ILE A 165 17.93 -24.05 -14.82
N ASP A 166 16.85 -24.83 -14.92
CA ASP A 166 16.61 -25.72 -16.06
C ASP A 166 16.17 -24.93 -17.30
N LYS A 167 15.76 -23.67 -17.13
CA LYS A 167 15.37 -22.74 -18.19
C LYS A 167 16.46 -21.72 -18.53
N ASP A 168 17.50 -21.62 -17.71
CA ASP A 168 18.63 -20.73 -17.92
C ASP A 168 19.95 -21.44 -17.62
N ALA A 169 20.58 -21.97 -18.67
CA ALA A 169 21.85 -22.67 -18.58
C ALA A 169 23.04 -21.80 -18.11
N THR A 170 22.87 -20.48 -18.00
CA THR A 170 23.89 -19.57 -17.45
C THR A 170 23.90 -19.54 -15.92
N LEU A 171 22.85 -20.08 -15.28
CA LEU A 171 22.71 -20.12 -13.83
C LEU A 171 23.26 -21.43 -13.26
N THR A 172 24.13 -21.30 -12.26
CA THR A 172 24.54 -22.43 -11.41
C THR A 172 23.70 -22.54 -10.13
N ASN A 173 23.02 -21.46 -9.78
CA ASN A 173 22.18 -21.33 -8.59
C ASN A 173 20.93 -20.54 -8.98
N PRO A 174 19.75 -20.84 -8.41
CA PRO A 174 18.54 -20.08 -8.72
C PRO A 174 18.60 -18.63 -8.24
N SER A 175 19.33 -18.33 -7.16
CA SER A 175 19.34 -17.01 -6.52
C SER A 175 19.88 -15.91 -7.43
N ILE A 176 19.08 -14.86 -7.65
CA ILE A 176 19.47 -13.71 -8.46
C ILE A 176 19.08 -12.38 -7.79
N VAL A 177 19.75 -11.30 -8.24
CA VAL A 177 19.31 -9.92 -8.03
C VAL A 177 19.26 -9.22 -9.37
N ILE A 178 18.14 -8.58 -9.66
CA ILE A 178 17.96 -7.75 -10.86
C ILE A 178 18.05 -6.29 -10.44
N ASN A 179 18.89 -5.51 -11.10
CA ASN A 179 18.91 -4.06 -10.99
C ASN A 179 18.31 -3.48 -12.27
N MET A 180 17.06 -3.01 -12.18
CA MET A 180 16.30 -2.46 -13.31
C MET A 180 16.28 -0.94 -13.24
N GLN A 181 16.74 -0.29 -14.30
CA GLN A 181 16.62 1.15 -14.44
C GLN A 181 15.16 1.52 -14.68
N LEU A 182 14.65 2.51 -13.96
CA LEU A 182 13.30 3.02 -14.15
C LEU A 182 13.31 4.27 -15.05
N SER A 183 12.24 4.45 -15.82
CA SER A 183 11.98 5.67 -16.58
C SER A 183 10.81 6.40 -15.94
N SER A 184 11.07 7.56 -15.33
CA SER A 184 10.05 8.33 -14.59
C SER A 184 9.29 7.51 -13.54
N GLY A 185 9.98 6.55 -12.89
CA GLY A 185 9.38 5.66 -11.90
C GLY A 185 8.73 4.39 -12.48
N LEU A 186 8.67 4.23 -13.81
CA LEU A 186 8.06 3.09 -14.50
C LEU A 186 9.10 2.03 -14.87
N LEU A 187 8.65 0.78 -14.98
CA LEU A 187 9.45 -0.38 -15.35
C LEU A 187 10.00 -0.24 -16.78
N THR A 188 11.18 -0.81 -17.02
CA THR A 188 11.83 -0.82 -18.34
C THR A 188 12.49 -2.17 -18.61
N ASP A 189 12.95 -2.36 -19.85
CA ASP A 189 13.76 -3.50 -20.29
C ASP A 189 15.27 -3.32 -20.01
N LYS A 190 15.69 -2.21 -19.38
CA LYS A 190 17.10 -1.92 -19.08
C LYS A 190 17.47 -2.41 -17.69
N TYR A 191 18.13 -3.56 -17.62
CA TYR A 191 18.52 -4.13 -16.34
C TYR A 191 19.83 -4.93 -16.39
N THR A 192 20.35 -5.26 -15.22
CA THR A 192 21.49 -6.15 -15.02
C THR A 192 21.12 -7.21 -14.01
N ILE A 193 21.54 -8.46 -14.25
CA ILE A 193 21.34 -9.59 -13.32
C ILE A 193 22.67 -9.93 -12.67
N ASN A 194 22.66 -10.08 -11.34
CA ASN A 194 23.74 -10.66 -10.56
C ASN A 194 23.31 -12.05 -10.08
N ASN A 195 24.06 -13.08 -10.46
CA ASN A 195 23.87 -14.45 -9.99
C ASN A 195 24.53 -14.60 -8.62
N LEU A 196 23.78 -15.12 -7.64
CA LEU A 196 24.22 -15.25 -6.25
C LEU A 196 24.27 -16.72 -5.83
N GLU A 197 25.04 -17.03 -4.80
CA GLU A 197 25.03 -18.36 -4.19
C GLU A 197 23.81 -18.50 -3.28
N GLY A 198 23.10 -19.62 -3.43
CA GLY A 198 21.93 -19.96 -2.63
C GLY A 198 20.73 -20.34 -3.51
N LYS A 199 19.66 -20.80 -2.86
CA LYS A 199 18.43 -21.22 -3.55
C LYS A 199 17.52 -20.05 -3.88
N VAL A 200 17.63 -18.94 -3.14
CA VAL A 200 16.75 -17.79 -3.29
C VAL A 200 17.38 -16.57 -2.63
N THR A 201 17.29 -15.42 -3.30
CA THR A 201 17.54 -14.14 -2.66
C THR A 201 16.27 -13.77 -1.89
N THR A 202 16.32 -13.70 -0.56
CA THR A 202 15.12 -13.55 0.27
C THR A 202 14.71 -12.09 0.43
N ASP A 203 15.68 -11.19 0.50
CA ASP A 203 15.42 -9.76 0.71
C ASP A 203 16.54 -8.89 0.11
N VAL A 204 16.18 -7.65 -0.25
CA VAL A 204 17.13 -6.62 -0.70
C VAL A 204 16.89 -5.30 0.01
N ALA A 205 17.97 -4.59 0.31
CA ALA A 205 17.95 -3.23 0.80
C ALA A 205 19.01 -2.41 0.06
N ALA A 206 18.87 -1.09 0.03
CA ALA A 206 19.81 -0.25 -0.70
C ALA A 206 20.08 1.07 0.02
N ASN A 207 21.26 1.61 -0.22
CA ASN A 207 21.60 3.01 0.02
C ASN A 207 21.96 3.68 -1.32
N SER A 208 22.55 4.88 -1.26
CA SER A 208 22.88 5.63 -2.47
C SER A 208 24.03 5.01 -3.28
N SER A 209 24.96 4.30 -2.63
CA SER A 209 26.18 3.78 -3.26
C SER A 209 26.15 2.27 -3.54
N SER A 210 25.33 1.53 -2.82
CA SER A 210 25.29 0.07 -2.89
C SER A 210 23.89 -0.46 -2.64
N TYR A 211 23.64 -1.65 -3.17
CA TYR A 211 22.53 -2.49 -2.76
C TYR A 211 23.05 -3.77 -2.12
N PHE A 212 22.27 -4.28 -1.19
CA PHE A 212 22.56 -5.42 -0.36
C PHE A 212 21.51 -6.48 -0.62
N ALA A 213 21.96 -7.72 -0.71
CA ALA A 213 21.11 -8.85 -0.97
C ALA A 213 21.45 -9.94 0.02
N VAL A 214 20.42 -10.60 0.53
CA VAL A 214 20.60 -11.74 1.42
C VAL A 214 19.97 -12.99 0.82
N THR A 215 20.66 -14.12 0.95
CA THR A 215 20.21 -15.41 0.40
C THR A 215 19.86 -16.39 1.52
N GLY A 216 18.84 -17.23 1.29
CA GLY A 216 18.36 -18.20 2.29
C GLY A 216 19.20 -19.49 2.38
N ASP A 217 18.91 -20.35 3.36
CA ASP A 217 19.55 -21.67 3.58
C ASP A 217 21.07 -21.57 3.80
N ALA A 218 21.92 -22.03 2.87
CA ALA A 218 23.37 -21.77 2.89
C ALA A 218 23.68 -20.33 2.42
N GLY A 219 23.19 -19.37 3.20
CA GLY A 219 23.05 -17.96 2.82
C GLY A 219 24.32 -17.12 2.87
N ASN A 220 24.25 -15.98 2.18
CA ASN A 220 25.26 -14.94 2.19
C ASN A 220 24.60 -13.55 2.20
N LEU A 221 25.23 -12.61 2.88
CA LEU A 221 25.03 -11.17 2.69
C LEU A 221 25.98 -10.69 1.61
N TYR A 222 25.43 -10.14 0.52
CA TYR A 222 26.17 -9.52 -0.57
C TYR A 222 26.10 -8.01 -0.47
N LYS A 223 27.22 -7.34 -0.79
CA LYS A 223 27.28 -5.92 -1.11
C LYS A 223 27.57 -5.77 -2.59
N ILE A 224 26.75 -5.00 -3.29
CA ILE A 224 26.83 -4.82 -4.75
C ILE A 224 26.83 -3.33 -5.06
N SER A 225 27.75 -2.90 -5.91
CA SER A 225 27.91 -1.49 -6.27
C SER A 225 26.73 -0.98 -7.10
N SER A 226 26.11 0.12 -6.69
CA SER A 226 25.02 0.74 -7.44
C SER A 226 25.48 1.30 -8.79
N SER A 227 26.75 1.68 -8.94
CA SER A 227 27.29 2.21 -10.21
C SER A 227 27.69 1.08 -11.15
N SER A 228 28.66 0.25 -10.73
CA SER A 228 29.26 -0.80 -11.56
C SER A 228 28.47 -2.09 -11.62
N LYS A 229 27.47 -2.28 -10.75
CA LYS A 229 26.69 -3.53 -10.60
C LYS A 229 27.54 -4.76 -10.24
N ALA A 230 28.79 -4.54 -9.85
CA ALA A 230 29.70 -5.60 -9.45
C ALA A 230 29.54 -5.93 -7.97
N ILE A 231 29.66 -7.22 -7.62
CA ILE A 231 29.74 -7.67 -6.22
C ILE A 231 31.03 -7.10 -5.62
N ALA A 232 30.88 -6.26 -4.60
CA ALA A 232 31.97 -5.57 -3.92
C ALA A 232 32.37 -6.27 -2.61
N GLY A 233 31.50 -7.10 -2.04
CA GLY A 233 31.78 -7.83 -0.81
C GLY A 233 30.76 -8.94 -0.54
N LYS A 234 31.17 -9.91 0.28
CA LYS A 234 30.35 -11.05 0.72
C LYS A 234 30.65 -11.39 2.18
N ALA A 235 29.63 -11.65 2.96
CA ALA A 235 29.73 -12.20 4.32
C ALA A 235 28.80 -13.41 4.46
N GLN A 236 29.33 -14.55 4.90
CA GLN A 236 28.54 -15.78 4.98
C GLN A 236 27.72 -15.82 6.27
N LEU A 237 26.42 -16.12 6.15
CA LEU A 237 25.54 -16.37 7.27
C LEU A 237 24.33 -17.17 6.80
N ALA A 238 24.07 -18.31 7.45
CA ALA A 238 22.99 -19.20 7.06
C ALA A 238 21.60 -18.60 7.33
N ASP A 239 20.67 -18.98 6.48
CA ASP A 239 19.23 -18.79 6.63
C ASP A 239 18.81 -17.33 6.80
N LEU A 240 19.32 -16.45 5.94
CA LEU A 240 18.96 -15.04 5.98
C LEU A 240 17.55 -14.81 5.41
N ARG A 241 16.77 -14.00 6.13
CA ARG A 241 15.36 -13.71 5.86
C ARG A 241 15.13 -12.27 5.42
N SER A 242 15.83 -11.33 6.05
CA SER A 242 15.63 -9.90 5.80
C SER A 242 16.92 -9.12 5.99
N VAL A 243 17.04 -7.99 5.28
CA VAL A 243 18.16 -7.06 5.38
C VAL A 243 17.65 -5.62 5.42
N ALA A 244 18.28 -4.77 6.23
CA ALA A 244 17.99 -3.35 6.26
C ALA A 244 19.26 -2.52 6.44
N VAL A 245 19.23 -1.30 5.93
CA VAL A 245 20.30 -0.32 6.08
C VAL A 245 19.91 0.67 7.18
N SER A 246 20.81 0.94 8.13
CA SER A 246 20.63 1.96 9.17
C SER A 246 21.93 2.73 9.35
N GLY A 247 22.04 3.88 8.68
CA GLY A 247 23.27 4.67 8.67
C GLY A 247 24.46 3.88 8.09
N ASP A 248 25.50 3.70 8.90
CA ASP A 248 26.73 2.95 8.58
C ASP A 248 26.63 1.45 8.87
N LYS A 249 25.42 0.95 9.18
CA LYS A 249 25.18 -0.45 9.54
C LYS A 249 24.30 -1.16 8.51
N ILE A 250 24.63 -2.42 8.29
CA ILE A 250 23.77 -3.39 7.63
C ILE A 250 23.28 -4.36 8.69
N VAL A 251 21.97 -4.38 8.88
CA VAL A 251 21.32 -5.28 9.81
C VAL A 251 20.73 -6.42 9.00
N THR A 252 20.92 -7.65 9.44
CA THR A 252 20.32 -8.84 8.81
C THR A 252 19.61 -9.69 9.84
N LEU A 253 18.47 -10.27 9.47
CA LEU A 253 17.75 -11.26 10.25
C LEU A 253 18.03 -12.66 9.69
N SER A 254 18.57 -13.55 10.53
CA SER A 254 18.75 -14.97 10.27
C SER A 254 17.72 -15.78 11.04
N GLY A 255 17.12 -16.78 10.39
CA GLY A 255 16.23 -17.73 11.04
C GLY A 255 16.93 -18.60 12.10
N THR A 256 18.24 -18.78 12.00
CA THR A 256 19.02 -19.63 12.91
C THR A 256 19.89 -18.85 13.91
N LYS A 257 20.30 -17.62 13.57
CA LYS A 257 21.21 -16.80 14.42
C LYS A 257 20.56 -15.54 14.98
N GLY A 258 19.34 -15.19 14.56
CA GLY A 258 18.70 -13.94 14.96
C GLY A 258 19.28 -12.73 14.22
N VAL A 259 19.44 -11.62 14.91
CA VAL A 259 19.86 -10.35 14.32
C VAL A 259 21.38 -10.25 14.31
N ASN A 260 21.93 -9.79 13.18
CA ASN A 260 23.36 -9.58 12.98
C ASN A 260 23.58 -8.19 12.38
N ILE A 261 24.56 -7.47 12.90
CA ILE A 261 24.86 -6.07 12.54
C ILE A 261 26.27 -6.02 12.02
N TYR A 262 26.41 -5.59 10.78
CA TYR A 262 27.67 -5.47 10.06
C TYR A 262 27.99 -4.00 9.80
N ASN A 263 29.27 -3.66 9.77
CA ASN A 263 29.72 -2.40 9.20
C ASN A 263 29.40 -2.37 7.70
N GLU A 264 28.75 -1.31 7.23
CA GLU A 264 28.31 -1.19 5.82
C GLU A 264 29.47 -1.29 4.83
N SER A 265 30.61 -0.69 5.16
CA SER A 265 31.72 -0.56 4.22
C SER A 265 32.53 -1.83 4.08
N SER A 266 32.83 -2.49 5.19
CA SER A 266 33.68 -3.68 5.25
C SER A 266 32.93 -5.02 5.31
N LEU A 267 31.62 -4.99 5.60
CA LEU A 267 30.83 -6.17 6.00
C LEU A 267 31.42 -6.93 7.19
N ALA A 268 32.23 -6.27 8.04
CA ALA A 268 32.70 -6.87 9.29
C ALA A 268 31.54 -6.95 10.29
N LEU A 269 31.31 -8.14 10.87
CA LEU A 269 30.32 -8.33 11.93
C LEU A 269 30.71 -7.52 13.17
N GLN A 270 29.84 -6.63 13.60
CA GLN A 270 30.05 -5.79 14.78
C GLN A 270 29.30 -6.34 16.00
N LYS A 271 28.11 -6.89 15.80
CA LYS A 271 27.22 -7.34 16.87
C LYS A 271 26.23 -8.37 16.37
N SER A 272 25.80 -9.27 17.25
CA SER A 272 24.69 -10.19 17.01
C SER A 272 23.92 -10.44 18.30
N PHE A 273 22.63 -10.74 18.18
CA PHE A 273 21.81 -11.20 19.29
C PHE A 273 20.69 -12.13 18.80
N THR A 274 20.32 -13.08 19.65
CA THR A 274 19.33 -14.11 19.31
C THR A 274 17.92 -13.55 19.32
N THR A 275 17.09 -14.07 18.41
CA THR A 275 15.64 -13.87 18.38
C THR A 275 14.94 -15.19 18.72
N SER A 276 13.62 -15.26 18.63
CA SER A 276 12.94 -16.55 18.62
C SER A 276 13.47 -17.48 17.52
N THR A 277 13.29 -18.79 17.74
CA THR A 277 13.48 -19.81 16.71
C THR A 277 12.54 -19.55 15.53
N ASP A 278 13.06 -19.75 14.32
CA ASP A 278 12.28 -19.62 13.10
C ASP A 278 11.22 -20.73 12.95
N VAL A 279 10.22 -20.44 12.15
CA VAL A 279 9.14 -21.37 11.79
C VAL A 279 9.09 -21.46 10.27
N SER A 280 8.91 -22.68 9.75
CA SER A 280 8.93 -22.90 8.30
C SER A 280 7.86 -22.06 7.61
N GLY A 281 8.23 -21.40 6.52
CA GLY A 281 7.32 -20.60 5.69
C GLY A 281 7.03 -19.18 6.21
N ALA A 282 7.47 -18.79 7.41
CA ALA A 282 7.34 -17.41 7.86
C ALA A 282 8.33 -16.51 7.12
N LYS A 283 7.85 -15.38 6.61
CA LYS A 283 8.71 -14.44 5.87
C LYS A 283 9.78 -13.79 6.76
N ARG A 284 9.37 -13.37 7.96
CA ARG A 284 10.18 -12.67 8.99
C ARG A 284 10.93 -11.43 8.46
N THR A 285 10.34 -10.26 8.68
CA THR A 285 10.93 -8.96 8.36
C THR A 285 11.29 -8.21 9.63
N MET A 286 11.92 -7.06 9.46
CA MET A 286 12.21 -6.13 10.55
C MET A 286 12.06 -4.68 10.10
N ASP A 287 11.82 -3.79 11.05
CA ASP A 287 11.80 -2.34 10.83
C ASP A 287 12.22 -1.59 12.10
N PHE A 288 12.56 -0.30 11.95
CA PHE A 288 13.11 0.51 13.04
C PHE A 288 12.11 1.54 13.57
N ASP A 289 12.06 1.68 14.91
CA ASP A 289 11.43 2.79 15.63
C ASP A 289 12.50 3.44 16.52
N GLY A 290 13.24 4.40 15.96
CA GLY A 290 14.41 4.99 16.62
C GLY A 290 15.50 3.95 16.86
N THR A 291 15.82 3.67 18.14
CA THR A 291 16.77 2.60 18.51
C THR A 291 16.10 1.24 18.65
N LYS A 292 14.77 1.15 18.57
CA LYS A 292 14.07 -0.13 18.64
C LYS A 292 14.11 -0.81 17.27
N LEU A 293 14.53 -2.07 17.24
CA LEU A 293 14.36 -2.98 16.12
C LEU A 293 13.15 -3.87 16.40
N LEU A 294 12.12 -3.74 15.58
CA LEU A 294 10.95 -4.60 15.61
C LEU A 294 11.22 -5.77 14.67
N VAL A 295 11.02 -6.99 15.15
CA VAL A 295 11.29 -8.23 14.42
C VAL A 295 10.03 -9.08 14.43
N SER A 296 9.55 -9.49 13.25
CA SER A 296 8.48 -10.48 13.18
C SER A 296 9.04 -11.89 13.44
N GLU A 297 8.46 -12.57 14.42
CA GLU A 297 8.96 -13.80 15.05
C GLU A 297 8.04 -15.01 14.79
N GLY A 298 7.28 -14.97 13.68
CA GLY A 298 6.42 -16.07 13.24
C GLY A 298 5.34 -16.40 14.28
N TYR A 299 5.32 -17.65 14.79
CA TYR A 299 4.38 -18.07 15.85
C TYR A 299 4.58 -17.34 17.17
N ASN A 300 5.75 -16.72 17.40
CA ASN A 300 6.04 -16.01 18.65
C ASN A 300 5.56 -14.55 18.64
N GLY A 301 4.95 -14.08 17.55
CA GLY A 301 4.45 -12.72 17.45
C GLY A 301 5.52 -11.71 17.03
N LEU A 302 5.56 -10.55 17.68
CA LEU A 302 6.53 -9.48 17.44
C LEU A 302 7.50 -9.36 18.61
N GLY A 303 8.81 -9.42 18.32
CA GLY A 303 9.87 -9.07 19.26
C GLY A 303 10.31 -7.62 19.05
N VAL A 304 10.48 -6.87 20.15
CA VAL A 304 11.04 -5.51 20.12
C VAL A 304 12.36 -5.52 20.86
N TYR A 305 13.43 -5.10 20.20
CA TYR A 305 14.79 -5.14 20.71
C TYR A 305 15.42 -3.76 20.67
N ASP A 306 16.32 -3.43 21.60
CA ASP A 306 17.18 -2.27 21.44
C ASP A 306 18.38 -2.64 20.57
N ILE A 307 18.56 -1.93 19.45
CA ILE A 307 19.60 -2.25 18.45
C ILE A 307 21.03 -2.08 18.99
N ASN A 308 21.20 -1.21 20.00
CA ASN A 308 22.51 -0.88 20.53
C ASN A 308 22.98 -1.89 21.58
N SER A 309 22.10 -2.38 22.44
CA SER A 309 22.40 -3.35 23.49
C SER A 309 22.12 -4.80 23.06
N GLY A 310 21.19 -5.02 22.14
CA GLY A 310 20.64 -6.33 21.79
C GLY A 310 19.61 -6.85 22.80
N SER A 311 19.23 -6.05 23.81
CA SER A 311 18.26 -6.45 24.82
C SER A 311 16.84 -6.49 24.24
N LYS A 312 16.07 -7.54 24.56
CA LYS A 312 14.64 -7.61 24.25
C LYS A 312 13.87 -6.67 25.18
N LEU A 313 13.25 -5.65 24.62
CA LEU A 313 12.48 -4.62 25.32
C LEU A 313 11.03 -5.04 25.55
N GLN A 314 10.45 -5.77 24.59
CA GLN A 314 9.06 -6.18 24.63
C GLN A 314 8.86 -7.46 23.81
N THR A 315 7.93 -8.30 24.23
CA THR A 315 7.36 -9.40 23.42
C THR A 315 5.88 -9.15 23.28
N ILE A 316 5.38 -9.19 22.06
CA ILE A 316 3.96 -9.08 21.75
C ILE A 316 3.54 -10.39 21.11
N GLY A 317 2.88 -11.25 21.89
CA GLY A 317 2.45 -12.56 21.42
C GLY A 317 1.30 -12.47 20.41
N LEU A 318 1.16 -13.53 19.61
CA LEU A 318 0.01 -13.73 18.75
C LEU A 318 -1.08 -14.49 19.54
N THR A 319 -2.30 -13.95 19.61
CA THR A 319 -3.39 -14.52 20.42
C THR A 319 -3.71 -15.97 20.08
N THR A 320 -3.55 -16.36 18.82
CA THR A 320 -3.72 -17.75 18.37
C THR A 320 -2.72 -18.02 17.27
N ALA A 321 -1.58 -18.61 17.62
CA ALA A 321 -0.62 -19.09 16.63
C ALA A 321 -1.11 -20.38 15.97
N GLY A 322 -0.76 -20.57 14.69
CA GLY A 322 -1.14 -21.73 13.89
C GLY A 322 -0.76 -21.51 12.43
N GLU A 323 -0.91 -22.51 11.56
CA GLU A 323 -0.37 -22.48 10.19
C GLU A 323 -0.59 -21.15 9.46
N ASP A 324 -1.83 -20.65 9.42
CA ASP A 324 -2.15 -19.38 8.76
C ASP A 324 -2.02 -18.15 9.67
N ASN A 325 -1.87 -18.33 10.98
CA ASN A 325 -1.71 -17.27 11.97
C ASN A 325 -0.22 -17.14 12.35
N VAL A 326 0.51 -16.39 11.54
CA VAL A 326 1.95 -16.14 11.70
C VAL A 326 2.25 -14.64 11.56
N THR A 327 3.10 -14.10 12.42
CA THR A 327 3.62 -12.74 12.26
C THR A 327 4.70 -12.76 11.18
N ASN A 328 4.34 -12.30 9.98
CA ASN A 328 5.20 -12.34 8.81
C ASN A 328 6.00 -11.05 8.63
N ALA A 329 5.39 -9.90 8.86
CA ALA A 329 6.02 -8.61 8.58
C ALA A 329 5.63 -7.52 9.56
N VAL A 330 6.51 -6.53 9.69
CA VAL A 330 6.29 -5.28 10.42
C VAL A 330 6.73 -4.10 9.57
N SER A 331 6.00 -2.98 9.68
CA SER A 331 6.41 -1.69 9.13
C SER A 331 6.09 -0.57 10.11
N VAL A 332 7.04 0.33 10.34
CA VAL A 332 6.91 1.51 11.20
C VAL A 332 6.75 2.75 10.34
N ASN A 333 5.72 3.56 10.63
CA ASN A 333 5.50 4.84 9.96
C ASN A 333 4.64 5.75 10.85
N ASP A 334 4.97 7.04 10.88
CA ASP A 334 4.17 8.09 11.54
C ASP A 334 3.80 7.79 13.02
N GLY A 335 4.73 7.21 13.76
CA GLY A 335 4.50 6.85 15.17
C GLY A 335 3.65 5.60 15.37
N TYR A 336 3.37 4.82 14.33
CA TYR A 336 2.67 3.53 14.41
C TYR A 336 3.54 2.38 13.91
N ALA A 337 3.34 1.20 14.49
CA ALA A 337 3.83 -0.06 13.97
C ALA A 337 2.65 -0.90 13.43
N PHE A 338 2.72 -1.25 12.15
CA PHE A 338 1.75 -2.09 11.45
C PHE A 338 2.32 -3.51 11.35
N VAL A 339 1.57 -4.50 11.83
CA VAL A 339 2.05 -5.87 11.99
C VAL A 339 1.14 -6.83 11.24
N ALA A 340 1.68 -7.49 10.22
CA ALA A 340 0.98 -8.43 9.35
C ALA A 340 1.01 -9.83 9.97
N ASN A 341 -0.13 -10.28 10.52
CA ASN A 341 -0.27 -11.49 11.31
C ASN A 341 -1.00 -12.63 10.57
N GLY A 342 -0.85 -12.71 9.25
CA GLY A 342 -1.50 -13.74 8.44
C GLY A 342 -3.02 -13.65 8.54
N ALA A 343 -3.69 -14.78 8.78
CA ALA A 343 -5.15 -14.85 8.94
C ALA A 343 -5.67 -14.14 10.20
N ALA A 344 -4.81 -13.79 11.17
CA ALA A 344 -5.19 -12.95 12.30
C ALA A 344 -5.31 -11.45 11.94
N GLY A 345 -4.95 -11.08 10.70
CA GLY A 345 -5.16 -9.74 10.14
C GLY A 345 -3.99 -8.79 10.35
N LEU A 346 -4.28 -7.49 10.23
CA LEU A 346 -3.31 -6.40 10.39
C LEU A 346 -3.49 -5.74 11.76
N ASN A 347 -2.53 -5.94 12.66
CA ASN A 347 -2.52 -5.24 13.95
C ASN A 347 -1.82 -3.89 13.86
N VAL A 348 -2.33 -2.92 14.60
CA VAL A 348 -1.76 -1.57 14.71
C VAL A 348 -1.36 -1.34 16.16
N TYR A 349 -0.12 -0.89 16.35
CA TYR A 349 0.40 -0.48 17.63
C TYR A 349 0.85 0.97 17.57
N GLN A 350 0.57 1.74 18.63
CA GLN A 350 1.13 3.07 18.80
C GLN A 350 2.56 2.93 19.33
N SER A 351 3.47 3.70 18.73
CA SER A 351 4.87 3.80 19.18
C SER A 351 4.97 4.64 20.46
N GLY A 352 5.84 4.22 21.36
CA GLY A 352 6.07 4.85 22.66
C GLY A 352 7.30 4.23 23.31
N SER A 353 7.45 4.35 24.64
CA SER A 353 8.49 3.59 25.36
C SER A 353 8.30 2.07 25.19
N GLN A 354 7.03 1.64 25.20
CA GLN A 354 6.55 0.34 24.74
C GLN A 354 5.51 0.54 23.65
N LEU A 355 5.36 -0.44 22.77
CA LEU A 355 4.27 -0.48 21.80
C LEU A 355 2.96 -0.79 22.53
N SER A 356 1.92 0.02 22.31
CA SER A 356 0.58 -0.21 22.84
C SER A 356 -0.39 -0.58 21.72
N LEU A 357 -1.21 -1.62 21.93
CA LEU A 357 -2.17 -2.08 20.93
C LEU A 357 -3.26 -1.03 20.70
N VAL A 358 -3.40 -0.58 19.45
CA VAL A 358 -4.52 0.25 18.99
C VAL A 358 -5.69 -0.64 18.55
N GLY A 359 -5.38 -1.80 17.95
CA GLY A 359 -6.35 -2.86 17.62
C GLY A 359 -6.00 -3.61 16.32
N THR A 360 -7.00 -4.26 15.73
CA THR A 360 -6.91 -4.95 14.44
C THR A 360 -7.71 -4.21 13.38
N VAL A 361 -7.10 -3.95 12.23
CA VAL A 361 -7.77 -3.31 11.08
C VAL A 361 -8.75 -4.30 10.43
N GLY A 362 -9.99 -3.87 10.21
CA GLY A 362 -11.02 -4.68 9.55
C GLY A 362 -10.82 -4.79 8.03
N ILE A 363 -9.86 -5.62 7.60
CA ILE A 363 -9.63 -5.99 6.19
C ILE A 363 -9.94 -7.47 5.93
N THR A 364 -10.28 -7.81 4.68
CA THR A 364 -10.68 -9.17 4.27
C THR A 364 -9.47 -10.02 3.87
N GLY A 365 -9.38 -11.27 4.32
CA GLY A 365 -8.27 -12.17 3.95
C GLY A 365 -7.01 -11.98 4.80
N SER A 366 -5.94 -12.70 4.44
CA SER A 366 -4.70 -12.74 5.22
C SER A 366 -3.80 -11.53 4.98
N SER A 367 -3.09 -11.10 6.02
CA SER A 367 -2.06 -10.06 5.95
C SER A 367 -0.67 -10.70 5.98
N ASN A 368 -0.04 -10.89 4.82
CA ASN A 368 1.23 -11.62 4.71
C ASN A 368 2.45 -10.70 4.63
N TYR A 369 2.26 -9.46 4.15
CA TYR A 369 3.28 -8.42 4.19
C TYR A 369 2.61 -7.06 4.35
N VAL A 370 3.30 -6.12 5.00
CA VAL A 370 2.84 -4.75 5.14
C VAL A 370 3.98 -3.77 4.88
N LYS A 371 3.69 -2.71 4.12
CA LYS A 371 4.55 -1.52 4.04
C LYS A 371 3.69 -0.29 4.28
N SER A 372 4.07 0.54 5.24
CA SER A 372 3.51 1.89 5.37
C SER A 372 4.54 2.93 4.92
N SER A 373 4.06 3.93 4.18
CA SER A 373 4.87 5.06 3.73
C SER A 373 3.97 6.27 3.49
N GLY A 374 4.40 7.43 3.98
CA GLY A 374 3.61 8.66 3.89
C GLY A 374 2.23 8.50 4.53
N ASN A 375 1.18 8.61 3.71
CA ASN A 375 -0.22 8.52 4.12
C ASN A 375 -0.85 7.16 3.80
N TYR A 376 -0.08 6.15 3.40
CA TYR A 376 -0.62 4.88 2.93
C TYR A 376 -0.06 3.68 3.69
N ILE A 377 -0.86 2.63 3.74
CA ILE A 377 -0.52 1.29 4.21
C ILE A 377 -0.88 0.33 3.07
N TYR A 378 0.09 -0.46 2.65
CA TYR A 378 -0.02 -1.44 1.58
C TYR A 378 0.06 -2.82 2.20
N VAL A 379 -0.97 -3.64 2.00
CA VAL A 379 -1.05 -5.00 2.59
C VAL A 379 -1.08 -6.03 1.47
N ALA A 380 -0.03 -6.85 1.40
CA ALA A 380 0.02 -7.96 0.45
C ALA A 380 -0.69 -9.18 1.07
N SER A 381 -1.70 -9.67 0.36
CA SER A 381 -2.63 -10.71 0.84
C SER A 381 -2.47 -12.03 0.08
N GLY A 382 -1.27 -12.30 -0.45
CA GLY A 382 -1.01 -13.49 -1.27
C GLY A 382 -1.89 -13.51 -2.52
N LYS A 383 -2.72 -14.57 -2.68
CA LYS A 383 -3.69 -14.69 -3.79
C LYS A 383 -4.82 -13.65 -3.73
N GLY A 384 -5.03 -13.00 -2.58
CA GLY A 384 -5.94 -11.87 -2.45
C GLY A 384 -5.39 -10.55 -2.99
N GLY A 385 -4.18 -10.55 -3.56
CA GLY A 385 -3.60 -9.37 -4.18
C GLY A 385 -3.12 -8.32 -3.18
N LEU A 386 -3.19 -7.05 -3.58
CA LEU A 386 -2.78 -5.92 -2.77
C LEU A 386 -3.99 -5.16 -2.23
N LYS A 387 -3.97 -4.78 -0.95
CA LYS A 387 -4.89 -3.77 -0.41
C LYS A 387 -4.16 -2.45 -0.21
N ILE A 388 -4.81 -1.36 -0.59
CA ILE A 388 -4.30 0.00 -0.42
C ILE A 388 -5.20 0.72 0.57
N ILE A 389 -4.62 1.10 1.70
CA ILE A 389 -5.31 1.77 2.80
C ILE A 389 -4.70 3.16 2.94
N LYS A 390 -5.54 4.18 2.92
CA LYS A 390 -5.18 5.56 3.20
C LYS A 390 -5.40 5.86 4.68
N MET A 391 -4.41 6.47 5.29
CA MET A 391 -4.50 7.13 6.59
C MET A 391 -5.03 8.55 6.38
N GLU A 392 -6.15 8.86 7.02
CA GLU A 392 -6.72 10.20 7.03
C GLU A 392 -6.06 11.03 8.12
N LYS A 393 -5.09 11.85 7.70
CA LYS A 393 -4.37 12.74 8.60
C LYS A 393 -5.08 14.08 8.72
N PRO A 394 -5.10 14.70 9.91
CA PRO A 394 -5.71 16.00 10.07
C PRO A 394 -4.88 17.03 9.33
N ASN A 395 -5.52 17.87 8.52
CA ASN A 395 -4.86 19.07 8.02
C ASN A 395 -4.99 20.17 9.10
N THR A 396 -3.87 20.54 9.72
CA THR A 396 -3.83 21.41 10.91
C THR A 396 -3.77 22.90 10.59
N THR A 397 -3.96 23.32 9.34
CA THR A 397 -3.79 24.72 8.92
C THR A 397 -5.03 25.60 9.10
N PHE A 398 -6.14 25.09 9.64
CA PHE A 398 -7.38 25.87 9.76
C PHE A 398 -7.38 26.78 10.99
N ALA A 399 -7.55 28.09 10.78
CA ALA A 399 -7.70 29.08 11.84
C ALA A 399 -8.88 28.75 12.77
N ASN A 400 -8.73 29.03 14.08
CA ASN A 400 -9.74 28.85 15.14
C ASN A 400 -10.08 27.41 15.54
N CYS A 401 -9.34 26.41 15.07
CA CYS A 401 -9.56 25.00 15.46
C CYS A 401 -8.68 24.53 16.64
N SER A 402 -7.66 25.29 17.02
CA SER A 402 -6.64 24.91 18.02
C SER A 402 -7.18 24.77 19.45
N ASN A 403 -8.35 25.34 19.74
CA ASN A 403 -8.94 25.35 21.08
C ASN A 403 -9.96 24.24 21.30
N TYR A 404 -10.30 23.45 20.26
CA TYR A 404 -11.27 22.37 20.38
C TYR A 404 -10.60 21.09 20.88
N GLY A 405 -11.24 20.40 21.82
CA GLY A 405 -10.79 19.08 22.28
C GLY A 405 -10.99 17.97 21.24
N THR A 406 -10.33 16.84 21.45
CA THR A 406 -10.57 15.63 20.65
C THR A 406 -11.89 14.97 21.04
N TYR A 407 -12.50 14.27 20.08
CA TYR A 407 -13.72 13.51 20.35
C TYR A 407 -13.38 12.13 20.95
N ASN A 408 -13.91 11.85 22.13
CA ASN A 408 -13.63 10.62 22.89
C ASN A 408 -14.88 9.99 23.54
N GLN A 409 -16.08 10.31 23.05
CA GLN A 409 -17.36 9.94 23.68
C GLN A 409 -17.99 8.65 23.12
N GLY A 410 -17.23 7.84 22.39
CA GLY A 410 -17.67 6.54 21.85
C GLY A 410 -17.99 6.57 20.36
N GLN A 411 -18.46 5.48 19.78
CA GLN A 411 -18.51 5.34 18.31
C GLN A 411 -19.61 6.09 17.58
N ASN A 412 -20.60 6.62 18.30
CA ASN A 412 -21.70 7.35 17.70
C ASN A 412 -21.70 8.76 18.27
N LEU A 413 -21.50 9.74 17.40
CA LEU A 413 -21.55 11.16 17.77
C LEU A 413 -22.97 11.66 17.52
N ILE A 414 -23.73 11.84 18.59
CA ILE A 414 -25.13 12.29 18.53
C ILE A 414 -25.23 13.63 19.26
N LEU A 415 -25.55 14.70 18.53
CA LEU A 415 -25.89 15.99 19.11
C LEU A 415 -27.40 16.05 19.36
N ASN A 416 -27.81 16.57 20.51
CA ASN A 416 -29.20 16.87 20.81
C ASN A 416 -29.69 18.10 20.04
N SER A 417 -31.01 18.35 20.08
CA SER A 417 -31.59 19.51 19.42
C SER A 417 -31.00 20.82 19.95
N ASN A 418 -30.61 21.71 19.05
CA ASN A 418 -29.95 23.00 19.32
C ASN A 418 -28.61 22.91 20.08
N GLU A 419 -28.04 21.71 20.21
CA GLU A 419 -26.73 21.55 20.84
C GLU A 419 -25.62 22.04 19.92
N VAL A 420 -24.63 22.75 20.47
CA VAL A 420 -23.45 23.21 19.74
C VAL A 420 -22.21 22.52 20.31
N LYS A 421 -21.49 21.77 19.46
CA LYS A 421 -20.25 21.08 19.84
C LYS A 421 -19.18 21.26 18.77
N SER A 422 -17.94 21.33 19.24
CA SER A 422 -16.77 21.49 18.40
C SER A 422 -15.69 20.49 18.82
N TYR A 423 -15.10 19.83 17.84
CA TYR A 423 -14.01 18.88 18.04
C TYR A 423 -12.87 19.16 17.07
N SER A 424 -11.66 18.75 17.43
CA SER A 424 -10.51 18.77 16.52
C SER A 424 -9.73 17.45 16.53
N GLY A 425 -8.76 17.35 15.62
CA GLY A 425 -7.84 16.23 15.52
C GLY A 425 -8.37 15.14 14.60
N SER A 426 -8.02 13.90 14.93
CA SER A 426 -8.41 12.73 14.16
C SER A 426 -9.53 11.97 14.86
N THR A 427 -10.53 11.54 14.11
CA THR A 427 -11.71 10.88 14.67
C THR A 427 -12.19 9.76 13.75
N ALA A 428 -12.15 8.53 14.23
CA ALA A 428 -12.75 7.37 13.56
C ALA A 428 -14.00 6.91 14.33
N ILE A 429 -15.16 6.98 13.70
CA ILE A 429 -16.46 6.69 14.33
C ILE A 429 -17.40 5.92 13.39
N SER A 430 -18.42 5.31 13.98
CA SER A 430 -19.42 4.51 13.27
C SER A 430 -20.47 5.39 12.61
N SER A 431 -21.06 6.33 13.35
CA SER A 431 -22.15 7.17 12.85
C SER A 431 -22.14 8.56 13.47
N VAL A 432 -22.71 9.52 12.75
CA VAL A 432 -22.96 10.89 13.23
C VAL A 432 -24.43 11.24 13.04
N ILE A 433 -25.06 11.81 14.06
CA ILE A 433 -26.42 12.36 13.99
C ILE A 433 -26.40 13.76 14.61
N VAL A 434 -26.69 14.78 13.81
CA VAL A 434 -26.90 16.15 14.29
C VAL A 434 -28.40 16.40 14.31
N ASN A 435 -29.00 16.42 15.51
CA ASN A 435 -30.44 16.65 15.66
C ASN A 435 -30.86 18.09 15.33
N SER A 436 -32.16 18.35 15.38
CA SER A 436 -32.77 19.58 14.87
C SER A 436 -32.10 20.84 15.43
N GLY A 437 -31.63 21.73 14.56
CA GLY A 437 -30.95 22.97 14.95
C GLY A 437 -29.58 22.79 15.63
N GLY A 438 -29.09 21.56 15.78
CA GLY A 438 -27.76 21.31 16.34
C GLY A 438 -26.65 21.78 15.40
N ILE A 439 -25.49 22.15 15.95
CA ILE A 439 -24.33 22.61 15.20
C ILE A 439 -23.11 21.80 15.64
N LEU A 440 -22.64 20.93 14.74
CA LEU A 440 -21.38 20.23 14.89
C LEU A 440 -20.29 21.00 14.13
N THR A 441 -19.15 21.22 14.76
CA THR A 441 -17.92 21.62 14.06
C THR A 441 -16.85 20.56 14.29
N HIS A 442 -16.21 20.09 13.22
CA HIS A 442 -15.07 19.18 13.32
C HIS A 442 -13.93 19.70 12.44
N CYS A 443 -12.76 19.88 13.05
CA CYS A 443 -11.55 20.29 12.37
C CYS A 443 -10.49 19.19 12.39
N GLY A 444 -9.99 18.78 11.23
CA GLY A 444 -8.96 17.76 11.12
C GLY A 444 -9.43 16.63 10.21
N SER A 445 -9.31 15.39 10.65
CA SER A 445 -9.74 14.22 9.89
C SER A 445 -10.85 13.46 10.60
N ILE A 446 -11.94 13.20 9.89
CA ILE A 446 -13.06 12.41 10.40
C ILE A 446 -13.44 11.31 9.42
N SER A 447 -13.44 10.06 9.89
CA SER A 447 -13.99 8.93 9.15
C SER A 447 -15.26 8.42 9.83
N ILE A 448 -16.31 8.22 9.03
CA ILE A 448 -17.64 7.79 9.47
C ILE A 448 -17.98 6.52 8.71
N GLN A 449 -17.98 5.37 9.40
CA GLN A 449 -18.15 4.08 8.71
C GLN A 449 -19.53 3.91 8.07
N ASN A 450 -20.58 4.29 8.78
CA ASN A 450 -21.96 4.05 8.42
C ASN A 450 -22.64 5.37 8.06
N THR A 451 -23.61 5.83 8.85
CA THR A 451 -24.49 6.93 8.46
C THR A 451 -24.03 8.27 9.05
N LEU A 452 -24.08 9.31 8.23
CA LEU A 452 -23.98 10.72 8.66
C LEU A 452 -25.34 11.38 8.39
N ILE A 453 -26.07 11.74 9.44
CA ILE A 453 -27.41 12.35 9.34
C ILE A 453 -27.37 13.77 9.91
N LEU A 454 -27.74 14.75 9.08
CA LEU A 454 -28.07 16.10 9.53
C LEU A 454 -29.60 16.22 9.53
N ASN A 455 -30.22 16.25 10.71
CA ASN A 455 -31.67 16.45 10.86
C ASN A 455 -32.06 17.91 10.61
N SER A 456 -33.37 18.20 10.63
CA SER A 456 -33.93 19.49 10.19
C SER A 456 -33.21 20.70 10.78
N GLY A 457 -32.68 21.59 9.94
CA GLY A 457 -31.93 22.78 10.38
C GLY A 457 -30.59 22.49 11.09
N GLY A 458 -30.18 21.24 11.18
CA GLY A 458 -28.87 20.85 11.72
C GLY A 458 -27.74 21.31 10.81
N THR A 459 -26.60 21.65 11.39
CA THR A 459 -25.42 22.13 10.68
C THR A 459 -24.20 21.29 11.02
N PHE A 460 -23.44 20.88 10.01
CA PHE A 460 -22.11 20.33 10.19
C PHE A 460 -21.07 21.19 9.47
N ASN A 461 -20.18 21.80 10.26
CA ASN A 461 -19.02 22.54 9.79
C ASN A 461 -17.81 21.60 9.75
N MET A 462 -17.52 21.04 8.59
CA MET A 462 -16.36 20.19 8.37
C MET A 462 -15.20 21.03 7.84
N ARG A 463 -14.05 20.97 8.52
CA ARG A 463 -12.79 21.56 8.07
C ARG A 463 -11.70 20.51 8.04
N GLY A 464 -11.12 20.24 6.87
CA GLY A 464 -10.12 19.19 6.68
C GLY A 464 -10.62 18.04 5.82
N THR A 465 -10.54 16.79 6.32
CA THR A 465 -10.97 15.61 5.55
C THR A 465 -12.16 14.90 6.19
N LEU A 466 -13.13 14.53 5.36
CA LEU A 466 -14.25 13.66 5.73
C LEU A 466 -14.31 12.47 4.79
N ALA A 467 -14.21 11.27 5.34
CA ALA A 467 -14.52 10.04 4.63
C ALA A 467 -15.77 9.39 5.21
N GLN A 468 -16.76 9.07 4.38
CA GLN A 468 -17.99 8.44 4.83
C GLN A 468 -18.34 7.21 4.02
N GLY A 469 -18.73 6.15 4.72
CA GLY A 469 -19.43 5.02 4.14
C GLY A 469 -18.56 3.89 3.58
N LYS A 470 -19.24 2.96 2.92
CA LYS A 470 -18.70 1.80 2.22
C LYS A 470 -19.13 1.79 0.75
N TYR A 471 -18.24 1.35 -0.12
CA TYR A 471 -18.48 1.30 -1.55
C TYR A 471 -19.62 0.33 -1.89
N GLN A 472 -20.64 0.84 -2.58
CA GLN A 472 -21.71 0.09 -3.28
C GLN A 472 -22.23 -1.17 -2.56
N GLN A 473 -22.52 -1.06 -1.27
CA GLN A 473 -23.12 -2.15 -0.49
C GLN A 473 -24.56 -2.42 -0.92
N GLN A 474 -25.04 -3.66 -0.73
CA GLN A 474 -26.45 -4.02 -0.96
C GLN A 474 -27.40 -3.13 -0.15
N ASN A 475 -27.04 -2.85 1.11
CA ASN A 475 -27.67 -1.83 1.95
C ASN A 475 -26.69 -0.66 2.05
N PRO A 476 -26.90 0.42 1.29
CA PRO A 476 -25.93 1.50 1.21
C PRO A 476 -25.82 2.23 2.55
N THR A 477 -24.59 2.53 2.96
CA THR A 477 -24.33 3.57 3.95
C THR A 477 -24.69 4.92 3.35
N GLU A 478 -25.22 5.86 4.13
CA GLU A 478 -25.73 7.13 3.58
C GLU A 478 -25.19 8.36 4.31
N LEU A 479 -24.90 9.41 3.54
CA LEU A 479 -24.87 10.79 4.03
C LEU A 479 -26.23 11.43 3.72
N ILE A 480 -27.00 11.76 4.75
CA ILE A 480 -28.35 12.32 4.63
C ILE A 480 -28.35 13.76 5.17
N ILE A 481 -28.72 14.71 4.31
CA ILE A 481 -28.96 16.11 4.69
C ILE A 481 -30.46 16.38 4.60
N ASN A 482 -31.11 16.51 5.77
CA ASN A 482 -32.56 16.72 5.88
C ASN A 482 -32.98 18.19 5.69
N SER A 483 -34.26 18.46 5.94
CA SER A 483 -34.90 19.73 5.63
C SER A 483 -34.16 20.95 6.19
N ASN A 484 -33.76 21.88 5.33
CA ASN A 484 -33.02 23.10 5.71
C ASN A 484 -31.70 22.86 6.47
N ALA A 485 -31.19 21.62 6.51
CA ALA A 485 -29.92 21.29 7.13
C ALA A 485 -28.75 21.71 6.21
N THR A 486 -27.60 22.00 6.81
CA THR A 486 -26.44 22.56 6.10
C THR A 486 -25.18 21.76 6.37
N LEU A 487 -24.50 21.31 5.31
CA LEU A 487 -23.12 20.83 5.38
C LEU A 487 -22.20 21.93 4.83
N GLN A 488 -21.34 22.47 5.69
CA GLN A 488 -20.28 23.40 5.30
C GLN A 488 -18.97 22.62 5.13
N ILE A 489 -18.33 22.75 3.98
CA ILE A 489 -17.13 22.01 3.59
C ILE A 489 -16.00 23.00 3.35
N GLU A 490 -14.95 22.91 4.16
CA GLU A 490 -13.67 23.56 3.92
C GLU A 490 -12.59 22.46 3.85
N GLY A 491 -12.33 21.93 2.65
CA GLY A 491 -11.41 20.80 2.45
C GLY A 491 -12.02 19.68 1.61
N SER A 492 -11.66 18.43 1.90
CA SER A 492 -11.95 17.28 1.04
C SER A 492 -12.95 16.31 1.65
N VAL A 493 -14.01 16.00 0.90
CA VAL A 493 -15.01 14.97 1.26
C VAL A 493 -14.92 13.79 0.29
N VAL A 494 -14.90 12.57 0.81
CA VAL A 494 -15.16 11.35 0.05
C VAL A 494 -16.37 10.62 0.64
N ILE A 495 -17.33 10.31 -0.22
CA ILE A 495 -18.56 9.58 0.08
C ILE A 495 -18.51 8.27 -0.71
N TRP A 496 -18.25 7.17 0.00
CA TRP A 496 -18.22 5.83 -0.58
C TRP A 496 -19.63 5.26 -0.77
N GLY A 497 -20.56 5.66 0.09
CA GLY A 497 -21.98 5.32 0.01
C GLY A 497 -22.81 6.33 -0.78
N ASP A 498 -24.11 6.37 -0.49
CA ASP A 498 -25.06 7.24 -1.17
C ASP A 498 -25.17 8.62 -0.48
N LEU A 499 -25.42 9.66 -1.28
CA LEU A 499 -25.70 11.02 -0.82
C LEU A 499 -27.17 11.36 -1.05
N ARG A 500 -27.91 11.67 0.02
CA ARG A 500 -29.32 12.07 -0.04
C ARG A 500 -29.51 13.50 0.45
N LEU A 501 -29.97 14.37 -0.45
CA LEU A 501 -30.28 15.77 -0.18
C LEU A 501 -31.79 15.96 -0.21
N ASN A 502 -32.41 16.11 0.96
CA ASN A 502 -33.85 16.32 1.10
C ASN A 502 -34.24 17.79 0.89
N SER A 503 -35.54 18.08 0.99
CA SER A 503 -36.10 19.39 0.64
C SER A 503 -35.38 20.55 1.33
N GLY A 504 -34.84 21.51 0.58
CA GLY A 504 -34.12 22.65 1.15
C GLY A 504 -32.74 22.35 1.76
N ALA A 505 -32.18 21.16 1.57
CA ALA A 505 -30.83 20.82 2.03
C ALA A 505 -29.77 21.71 1.37
N LYS A 506 -28.71 22.02 2.13
CA LYS A 506 -27.64 22.93 1.69
C LYS A 506 -26.26 22.28 1.79
N ILE A 507 -25.46 22.43 0.75
CA ILE A 507 -24.01 22.19 0.79
C ILE A 507 -23.31 23.49 0.41
N ASN A 508 -22.44 23.98 1.29
CA ASN A 508 -21.68 25.20 1.07
C ASN A 508 -20.20 24.86 1.08
N PHE A 509 -19.53 25.05 -0.06
CA PHE A 509 -18.09 24.92 -0.17
C PHE A 509 -17.41 26.25 0.15
N ILE A 510 -16.43 26.19 1.05
CA ILE A 510 -15.68 27.33 1.56
C ILE A 510 -14.26 27.25 0.99
N GLY A 511 -13.71 28.40 0.60
CA GLY A 511 -12.40 28.49 -0.04
C GLY A 511 -12.42 28.10 -1.53
N ASN A 512 -11.23 27.90 -2.10
CA ASN A 512 -11.06 27.55 -3.51
C ASN A 512 -10.59 26.11 -3.76
N ASP A 513 -10.10 25.43 -2.72
CA ASP A 513 -9.47 24.10 -2.83
C ASP A 513 -10.38 22.96 -2.32
N SER A 514 -11.64 23.27 -1.99
CA SER A 514 -12.57 22.25 -1.52
C SER A 514 -12.90 21.24 -2.61
N SER A 515 -13.04 19.97 -2.23
CA SER A 515 -13.30 18.88 -3.16
C SER A 515 -14.31 17.89 -2.62
N ILE A 516 -15.04 17.25 -3.52
CA ILE A 516 -15.96 16.16 -3.19
C ILE A 516 -15.83 15.02 -4.20
N THR A 517 -15.80 13.80 -3.65
CA THR A 517 -15.77 12.54 -4.39
C THR A 517 -16.96 11.70 -3.94
N ILE A 518 -17.78 11.22 -4.88
CA ILE A 518 -18.99 10.44 -4.54
C ILE A 518 -19.02 9.16 -5.38
N TYR A 519 -18.87 8.01 -4.74
CA TYR A 519 -18.91 6.70 -5.40
C TYR A 519 -20.32 6.11 -5.48
N GLY A 520 -21.19 6.40 -4.51
CA GLY A 520 -22.59 5.97 -4.54
C GLY A 520 -23.48 6.87 -5.40
N LYS A 521 -24.79 6.74 -5.19
CA LYS A 521 -25.84 7.50 -5.88
C LYS A 521 -26.06 8.85 -5.19
N VAL A 522 -26.42 9.86 -5.97
CA VAL A 522 -26.81 11.18 -5.48
C VAL A 522 -28.31 11.37 -5.73
N THR A 523 -29.07 11.68 -4.70
CA THR A 523 -30.50 12.04 -4.80
C THR A 523 -30.70 13.47 -4.33
N LYS A 524 -31.28 14.32 -5.18
CA LYS A 524 -31.58 15.73 -4.92
C LYS A 524 -33.09 15.97 -4.95
N ASN A 525 -33.67 16.36 -3.82
CA ASN A 525 -35.09 16.75 -3.73
C ASN A 525 -35.27 18.27 -3.97
N SER A 526 -36.49 18.77 -3.83
CA SER A 526 -36.82 20.17 -4.15
C SER A 526 -36.06 21.19 -3.31
N GLY A 527 -35.64 22.30 -3.91
CA GLY A 527 -35.03 23.42 -3.19
C GLY A 527 -33.61 23.17 -2.64
N VAL A 528 -32.94 22.09 -3.04
CA VAL A 528 -31.53 21.84 -2.69
C VAL A 528 -30.65 22.97 -3.23
N THR A 529 -29.73 23.47 -2.38
CA THR A 529 -28.80 24.54 -2.73
C THR A 529 -27.36 24.06 -2.56
N ILE A 530 -26.55 24.18 -3.60
CA ILE A 530 -25.12 23.85 -3.59
C ILE A 530 -24.37 25.11 -4.02
N THR A 531 -23.48 25.63 -3.18
CA THR A 531 -22.79 26.92 -3.41
C THR A 531 -21.30 26.84 -3.13
N GLY A 532 -20.54 27.78 -3.68
CA GLY A 532 -19.08 27.88 -3.52
C GLY A 532 -18.28 27.25 -4.66
N ASN A 533 -16.96 27.42 -4.61
CA ASN A 533 -16.02 26.83 -5.56
C ASN A 533 -15.59 25.44 -5.07
N TYR A 534 -15.67 24.43 -5.93
CA TYR A 534 -15.26 23.08 -5.58
C TYR A 534 -14.90 22.21 -6.79
N LYS A 535 -14.08 21.18 -6.54
CA LYS A 535 -13.80 20.09 -7.48
C LYS A 535 -14.72 18.90 -7.20
N ASP A 536 -15.63 18.58 -8.13
CA ASP A 536 -16.40 17.33 -8.14
C ASP A 536 -15.65 16.28 -8.95
N THR A 537 -15.01 15.32 -8.29
CA THR A 537 -14.08 14.39 -8.96
C THR A 537 -14.78 13.30 -9.76
N GLU A 538 -16.04 13.00 -9.43
CA GLU A 538 -16.85 11.96 -10.10
C GLU A 538 -18.03 12.55 -10.89
N ASN A 539 -18.15 13.89 -10.94
CA ASN A 539 -19.20 14.63 -11.64
C ASN A 539 -20.63 14.18 -11.27
N LYS A 540 -20.86 13.84 -10.00
CA LYS A 540 -22.18 13.36 -9.52
C LYS A 540 -22.97 14.42 -8.76
N LEU A 541 -22.31 15.45 -8.26
CA LEU A 541 -22.94 16.50 -7.45
C LEU A 541 -23.39 17.69 -8.29
N LYS A 542 -22.79 17.92 -9.45
CA LYS A 542 -23.23 18.99 -10.37
C LYS A 542 -24.66 18.80 -10.88
#